data_AF-A0A1I0PBI8-F1
#
_entry.id   AF-A0A1I0PBI8-F1
#
_cell.length_a   1.000
_cell.length_b   1.000
_cell.length_c   1.000
_cell.angle_alpha   90.00
_cell.angle_beta   90.00
_cell.angle_gamma   90.00
#
_symmetry.space_group_name_H-M   'P 1'
#
loop_
_entity.id
_entity.type
_entity.pdbx_description
1 polymer ?
#
loop_
_entity_poly.entity_id
_entity_poly.type
_entity_poly.pdbx_seq_one_letter_code
_entity_poly.pdbx_strand_id
1 'polypeptide(L)'
;MTWRDFYFLTELIDSLFTDEDLILSERDQLLLKELQIMLRDEGLLPSRDRVVVVAANMAFMRYEKQTGARVRAYICQPNRTFRADSFAFYAEGKIQPLVARVTKSIEELDVRTFTNSNPQSEIVLEEDEKKAVKECYELSEDLRAAESEQPLVLKVVFLSAPDANETIKLDRPIENDLRNQNTQRRYAYTQGQRYTSLSRLLEVVKENKGTSAL
;
A
#
# COMPACT_ATOMS: atom_id res chain seq x y z
N MET A 1 -26.68 5.43 -11.65
CA MET A 1 -26.06 4.09 -11.53
C MET A 1 -24.56 4.31 -11.51
N THR A 2 -23.93 4.10 -10.36
CA THR A 2 -22.52 4.46 -10.14
C THR A 2 -21.69 3.18 -10.20
N TRP A 3 -20.84 3.05 -11.20
CA TRP A 3 -19.85 1.97 -11.27
C TRP A 3 -18.88 2.10 -10.08
N ARG A 4 -18.69 1.03 -9.29
CA ARG A 4 -17.74 0.99 -8.16
C ARG A 4 -16.38 0.47 -8.59
N ASP A 5 -16.27 -0.83 -8.84
CA ASP A 5 -15.08 -1.49 -9.37
C ASP A 5 -15.43 -2.93 -9.83
N PHE A 6 -14.47 -3.62 -10.46
CA PHE A 6 -14.65 -5.01 -10.90
C PHE A 6 -14.73 -6.01 -9.74
N TYR A 7 -14.25 -5.66 -8.54
CA TYR A 7 -14.32 -6.53 -7.37
C TYR A 7 -15.74 -6.62 -6.82
N PHE A 8 -16.41 -5.48 -6.70
CA PHE A 8 -17.82 -5.40 -6.37
C PHE A 8 -18.68 -6.19 -7.37
N LEU A 9 -18.34 -6.14 -8.66
CA LEU A 9 -19.01 -6.97 -9.66
C LEU A 9 -18.81 -8.47 -9.38
N THR A 10 -17.60 -8.90 -9.01
CA THR A 10 -17.36 -10.31 -8.66
C THR A 10 -18.06 -10.76 -7.39
N GLU A 11 -18.10 -9.92 -6.35
CA GLU A 11 -18.86 -10.22 -5.12
C GLU A 11 -20.36 -10.30 -5.41
N LEU A 12 -20.87 -9.43 -6.27
CA LEU A 12 -22.27 -9.49 -6.68
C LEU A 12 -22.56 -10.78 -7.44
N ILE A 13 -21.68 -11.18 -8.36
CA ILE A 13 -21.80 -12.47 -9.05
C ILE A 13 -21.78 -13.64 -8.04
N ASP A 14 -20.86 -13.64 -7.07
CA ASP A 14 -20.79 -14.66 -6.03
C ASP A 14 -22.08 -14.71 -5.20
N SER A 15 -22.67 -13.55 -4.89
CA SER A 15 -23.93 -13.47 -4.16
C SER A 15 -25.11 -14.10 -4.91
N LEU A 16 -25.12 -14.02 -6.25
CA LEU A 16 -26.15 -14.66 -7.08
C LEU A 16 -26.07 -16.19 -7.03
N PHE A 17 -24.88 -16.77 -6.79
CA PHE A 17 -24.72 -18.21 -6.64
C PHE A 17 -25.16 -18.72 -5.26
N THR A 18 -25.21 -17.84 -4.27
CA THR A 18 -25.62 -18.16 -2.89
C THR A 18 -27.07 -17.78 -2.59
N ASP A 19 -27.74 -17.09 -3.52
CA ASP A 19 -29.13 -16.69 -3.38
C ASP A 19 -30.05 -17.90 -3.64
N GLU A 20 -30.70 -18.38 -2.57
CA GLU A 20 -31.59 -19.55 -2.62
C GLU A 20 -32.89 -19.27 -3.40
N ASP A 21 -33.28 -18.01 -3.55
CA ASP A 21 -34.50 -17.59 -4.26
C ASP A 21 -34.24 -17.40 -5.77
N LEU A 22 -32.98 -17.43 -6.21
CA LEU A 22 -32.58 -17.20 -7.60
C LEU A 22 -32.21 -18.52 -8.30
N ILE A 23 -33.03 -18.94 -9.27
CA ILE A 23 -32.72 -20.11 -10.11
C ILE A 23 -31.90 -19.67 -11.32
N LEU A 24 -30.59 -19.88 -11.27
CA LEU A 24 -29.68 -19.68 -12.40
C LEU A 24 -29.57 -20.96 -13.26
N SER A 25 -29.72 -20.83 -14.57
CA SER A 25 -29.48 -21.95 -15.48
C SER A 25 -27.99 -22.35 -15.50
N GLU A 26 -27.66 -23.60 -15.84
CA GLU A 26 -26.26 -24.04 -15.97
C GLU A 26 -25.46 -23.17 -16.95
N ARG A 27 -26.11 -22.71 -18.02
CA ARG A 27 -25.51 -21.82 -19.00
C ARG A 27 -25.16 -20.46 -18.40
N ASP A 28 -26.05 -19.88 -17.61
CA ASP A 28 -25.80 -18.57 -16.97
C ASP A 28 -24.70 -18.69 -15.91
N GLN A 29 -24.72 -19.77 -15.13
CA GLN A 29 -23.66 -20.08 -14.17
C GLN A 29 -22.29 -20.19 -14.85
N LEU A 30 -22.23 -20.87 -16.00
CA LEU A 30 -21.01 -20.99 -16.79
C LEU A 30 -20.54 -19.62 -17.29
N LEU A 31 -21.43 -18.82 -17.87
CA LEU A 31 -21.10 -17.49 -18.40
C LEU A 31 -20.59 -16.55 -17.30
N LEU A 32 -21.22 -16.56 -16.13
CA LEU A 32 -20.80 -15.75 -14.99
C LEU A 32 -19.43 -16.17 -14.46
N LYS A 33 -19.14 -17.47 -14.42
CA LYS A 33 -17.79 -17.98 -14.07
C LYS A 33 -16.74 -17.61 -15.11
N GLU A 34 -17.04 -17.77 -16.39
CA GLU A 34 -16.13 -17.37 -17.48
C GLU A 34 -15.84 -15.85 -17.44
N LEU A 35 -16.85 -15.03 -17.11
CA LEU A 35 -16.64 -13.61 -16.90
C LEU A 35 -15.69 -13.33 -15.72
N GLN A 36 -15.88 -14.00 -14.57
CA GLN A 36 -14.97 -13.86 -13.42
C GLN A 36 -13.53 -14.31 -13.76
N ILE A 37 -13.38 -15.37 -14.57
CA ILE A 37 -12.08 -15.85 -15.06
C ILE A 37 -11.44 -14.81 -15.98
N MET A 38 -12.18 -14.31 -16.97
CA MET A 38 -11.69 -13.28 -17.89
C MET A 38 -11.26 -12.00 -17.13
N LEU A 39 -12.06 -11.54 -16.17
CA LEU A 39 -11.71 -10.37 -15.35
C LEU A 39 -10.41 -10.61 -14.55
N ARG A 40 -10.18 -11.83 -14.09
CA ARG A 40 -8.94 -12.21 -13.39
C ARG A 40 -7.76 -12.26 -14.34
N ASP A 41 -7.90 -12.93 -15.48
CA ASP A 41 -6.84 -13.15 -16.46
C ASP A 41 -6.38 -11.84 -17.11
N GLU A 42 -7.31 -10.90 -17.31
CA GLU A 42 -7.02 -9.53 -17.77
C GLU A 42 -6.49 -8.60 -16.65
N GLY A 43 -6.33 -9.11 -15.42
CA GLY A 43 -5.83 -8.35 -14.27
C GLY A 43 -6.74 -7.20 -13.82
N LEU A 44 -8.02 -7.26 -14.18
CA LEU A 44 -9.04 -6.25 -13.86
C LEU A 44 -9.56 -6.37 -12.43
N LEU A 45 -9.50 -7.58 -11.87
CA LEU A 45 -9.74 -7.76 -10.44
C LEU A 45 -8.56 -7.18 -9.65
N PRO A 46 -8.81 -6.43 -8.56
CA PRO A 46 -7.75 -6.15 -7.60
C PRO A 46 -7.23 -7.50 -7.13
N SER A 47 -5.97 -7.78 -7.42
CA SER A 47 -5.30 -8.90 -6.80
C SER A 47 -5.28 -8.59 -5.30
N ARG A 48 -6.13 -9.25 -4.50
CA ARG A 48 -5.83 -9.38 -3.07
C ARG A 48 -4.40 -9.88 -3.01
N ASP A 49 -3.52 -9.16 -2.32
CA ASP A 49 -2.05 -9.28 -2.32
C ASP A 49 -1.30 -8.26 -3.17
N ARG A 50 -1.96 -7.22 -3.73
CA ARG A 50 -1.22 -6.22 -4.50
C ARG A 50 -0.36 -5.37 -3.59
N VAL A 51 0.94 -5.44 -3.78
CA VAL A 51 1.93 -4.67 -3.03
C VAL A 51 2.51 -3.59 -3.93
N VAL A 52 2.46 -2.33 -3.49
CA VAL A 52 3.26 -1.27 -4.09
C VAL A 52 4.59 -1.16 -3.35
N VAL A 53 5.69 -1.15 -4.09
CA VAL A 53 7.02 -0.92 -3.55
C VAL A 53 7.35 0.57 -3.70
N VAL A 54 7.41 1.28 -2.56
CA VAL A 54 7.65 2.73 -2.53
C VAL A 54 9.09 3.05 -2.16
N ALA A 55 9.67 4.05 -2.81
CA ALA A 55 10.95 4.60 -2.38
C ALA A 55 10.77 5.29 -1.03
N ALA A 56 11.51 4.81 -0.03
CA ALA A 56 11.20 5.13 1.35
C ALA A 56 12.44 5.21 2.24
N ASN A 57 13.54 5.81 1.78
CA ASN A 57 14.76 5.97 2.59
C ASN A 57 14.46 6.52 4.00
N MET A 58 14.06 7.80 4.09
CA MET A 58 13.67 8.39 5.38
C MET A 58 12.27 7.94 5.81
N ALA A 59 11.36 7.68 4.87
CA ALA A 59 9.99 7.33 5.18
C ALA A 59 9.84 5.97 5.89
N PHE A 60 10.68 4.99 5.57
CA PHE A 60 10.72 3.70 6.25
C PHE A 60 11.18 3.85 7.70
N MET A 61 12.29 4.57 7.91
CA MET A 61 12.80 4.88 9.25
C MET A 61 11.75 5.60 10.10
N ARG A 62 10.95 6.50 9.50
CA ARG A 62 9.85 7.18 10.19
C ARG A 62 8.72 6.20 10.52
N TYR A 63 8.32 5.35 9.58
CA TYR A 63 7.31 4.31 9.79
C TYR A 63 7.66 3.38 10.95
N GLU A 64 8.93 2.95 11.06
CA GLU A 64 9.40 2.11 12.16
C GLU A 64 9.48 2.84 13.51
N LYS A 65 9.84 4.13 13.51
CA LYS A 65 10.02 4.93 14.73
C LYS A 65 8.73 5.50 15.32
N GLN A 66 7.66 5.60 14.53
CA GLN A 66 6.33 5.95 15.05
C GLN A 66 5.92 4.90 16.10
N THR A 67 5.43 5.32 17.27
CA THR A 67 5.10 4.41 18.38
C THR A 67 3.70 4.67 18.94
N GLY A 68 3.10 3.69 19.62
CA GLY A 68 1.88 3.92 20.41
C GLY A 68 0.58 4.28 19.67
N ALA A 69 0.46 4.05 18.37
CA ALA A 69 -0.79 4.08 17.61
C ALA A 69 -0.94 2.75 16.84
N ARG A 70 -2.17 2.28 16.64
CA ARG A 70 -2.44 1.03 15.89
C ARG A 70 -2.20 1.17 14.39
N VAL A 71 -2.25 2.40 13.90
CA VAL A 71 -1.94 2.78 12.51
C VAL A 71 -0.74 3.70 12.46
N ARG A 72 -0.10 3.74 11.30
CA ARG A 72 1.07 4.56 10.96
C ARG A 72 0.77 5.38 9.74
N ALA A 73 1.37 6.55 9.63
CA ALA A 73 1.16 7.42 8.47
C ALA A 73 2.37 7.38 7.54
N TYR A 74 2.10 7.26 6.25
CA TYR A 74 3.01 7.53 5.15
C TYR A 74 2.53 8.77 4.41
N ILE A 75 3.38 9.79 4.31
CA ILE A 75 3.06 11.08 3.70
C ILE A 75 3.85 11.25 2.40
N CYS A 76 3.16 11.66 1.32
CA CYS A 76 3.80 11.95 0.04
C CYS A 76 3.12 13.10 -0.72
N GLN A 77 3.67 13.43 -1.88
CA GLN A 77 3.07 14.41 -2.79
C GLN A 77 1.61 14.05 -3.12
N PRO A 78 0.72 15.06 -3.25
CA PRO A 78 -0.67 14.85 -3.63
C PRO A 78 -0.78 14.23 -5.03
N ASN A 79 -1.95 13.67 -5.35
CA ASN A 79 -2.27 13.08 -6.67
C ASN A 79 -1.39 11.89 -7.10
N ARG A 80 -0.61 11.31 -6.18
CA ARG A 80 0.03 10.00 -6.41
C ARG A 80 -1.01 8.89 -6.25
N THR A 81 -1.46 8.31 -7.35
CA THR A 81 -2.34 7.14 -7.31
C THR A 81 -1.57 5.91 -6.85
N PHE A 82 -2.07 5.25 -5.81
CA PHE A 82 -1.62 3.93 -5.39
C PHE A 82 -2.78 2.96 -5.53
N ARG A 83 -2.63 1.95 -6.38
CA ARG A 83 -3.62 0.87 -6.55
C ARG A 83 -3.09 -0.38 -5.87
N ALA A 84 -2.94 -0.37 -4.55
CA ALA A 84 -2.35 -1.49 -3.81
C ALA A 84 -2.98 -1.62 -2.42
N ASP A 85 -3.08 -2.86 -1.94
CA ASP A 85 -3.60 -3.19 -0.61
C ASP A 85 -2.51 -3.10 0.46
N SER A 86 -1.24 -3.13 0.04
CA SER A 86 -0.10 -3.13 0.93
C SER A 86 1.09 -2.36 0.37
N PHE A 87 1.89 -1.81 1.27
CA PHE A 87 3.10 -1.07 0.99
C PHE A 87 4.30 -1.91 1.41
N ALA A 88 5.24 -2.08 0.49
CA ALA A 88 6.59 -2.50 0.82
C ALA A 88 7.53 -1.30 0.66
N PHE A 89 8.53 -1.22 1.53
CA PHE A 89 9.44 -0.08 1.58
C PHE A 89 10.76 -0.43 0.90
N TYR A 90 11.16 0.35 -0.09
CA TYR A 90 12.48 0.25 -0.70
C TYR A 90 13.40 1.32 -0.12
N ALA A 91 14.40 0.88 0.63
CA ALA A 91 15.38 1.73 1.28
C ALA A 91 16.75 1.04 1.27
N GLU A 92 17.83 1.83 1.19
CA GLU A 92 19.21 1.30 1.25
C GLU A 92 19.53 0.22 0.20
N GLY A 93 18.88 0.31 -0.97
CA GLY A 93 19.10 -0.64 -2.06
C GLY A 93 18.36 -1.98 -1.91
N LYS A 94 17.45 -2.10 -0.93
CA LYS A 94 16.72 -3.34 -0.62
C LYS A 94 15.24 -3.06 -0.40
N ILE A 95 14.41 -4.08 -0.65
CA ILE A 95 13.04 -4.08 -0.12
C ILE A 95 13.14 -4.53 1.33
N GLN A 96 12.69 -3.68 2.24
CA GLN A 96 12.74 -3.88 3.68
C GLN A 96 11.75 -4.95 4.13
N PRO A 97 11.95 -5.58 5.29
CA PRO A 97 11.24 -6.81 5.66
C PRO A 97 9.78 -6.57 6.08
N LEU A 98 9.30 -5.33 6.13
CA LEU A 98 7.95 -5.01 6.54
C LEU A 98 7.08 -4.69 5.32
N VAL A 99 6.00 -5.43 5.18
CA VAL A 99 4.94 -5.19 4.19
C VAL A 99 3.68 -4.79 4.95
N ALA A 100 3.39 -3.49 4.95
CA ALA A 100 2.33 -2.90 5.75
C ALA A 100 1.01 -2.80 4.97
N ARG A 101 -0.10 -3.22 5.56
CA ARG A 101 -1.43 -3.12 4.95
C ARG A 101 -1.90 -1.68 4.92
N VAL A 102 -2.45 -1.24 3.78
CA VAL A 102 -3.13 0.05 3.67
C VAL A 102 -4.50 -0.06 4.32
N THR A 103 -4.77 0.80 5.31
CA THR A 103 -6.06 0.84 6.01
C THR A 103 -6.97 1.94 5.45
N LYS A 104 -6.39 3.08 5.09
CA LYS A 104 -7.12 4.26 4.60
C LYS A 104 -6.16 5.18 3.83
N SER A 105 -6.68 5.97 2.91
CA SER A 105 -5.92 7.03 2.24
C SER A 105 -6.71 8.31 2.12
N ILE A 106 -6.02 9.44 2.26
CA ILE A 106 -6.55 10.78 2.08
C ILE A 106 -5.69 11.47 1.03
N GLU A 107 -6.31 11.86 -0.08
CA GLU A 107 -5.58 12.47 -1.20
C GLU A 107 -5.01 13.85 -0.86
N GLU A 108 -5.77 14.64 -0.12
CA GLU A 108 -5.43 16.02 0.21
C GLU A 108 -5.73 16.28 1.69
N LEU A 109 -4.67 16.40 2.48
CA LEU A 109 -4.71 16.87 3.86
C LEU A 109 -3.70 17.99 4.03
N ASP A 110 -4.13 19.14 4.53
CA ASP A 110 -3.22 20.17 5.01
C ASP A 110 -2.61 19.70 6.34
N VAL A 111 -1.48 18.98 6.24
CA VAL A 111 -0.85 18.34 7.42
C VAL A 111 -0.36 19.37 8.42
N ARG A 112 -0.03 20.60 7.99
CA ARG A 112 0.49 21.65 8.87
C ARG A 112 -0.61 22.23 9.73
N THR A 113 -1.71 22.67 9.10
CA THR A 113 -2.86 23.20 9.84
C THR A 113 -3.44 22.14 10.76
N PHE A 114 -3.48 20.89 10.29
CA PHE A 114 -3.94 19.75 11.07
C PHE A 114 -3.10 19.49 12.33
N THR A 115 -1.78 19.63 12.28
CA THR A 115 -0.91 19.37 13.44
C THR A 115 -0.74 20.57 14.37
N ASN A 116 -0.79 21.80 13.84
CA ASN A 116 -0.49 23.02 14.61
C ASN A 116 -1.74 23.66 15.24
N SER A 117 -2.92 23.44 14.65
CA SER A 117 -4.18 24.04 15.07
C SER A 117 -5.26 22.97 15.20
N ASN A 118 -6.30 23.23 15.99
CA ASN A 118 -7.48 22.36 16.01
C ASN A 118 -8.07 22.34 14.59
N PRO A 119 -8.10 21.18 13.90
CA PRO A 119 -8.33 21.13 12.46
C PRO A 119 -9.71 21.66 12.09
N GLN A 120 -9.76 22.65 11.18
CA GLN A 120 -10.98 23.04 10.46
C GLN A 120 -11.26 22.12 9.25
N SER A 121 -10.57 20.99 9.13
CA SER A 121 -10.83 20.05 8.04
C SER A 121 -12.15 19.32 8.28
N GLU A 122 -13.03 19.28 7.29
CA GLU A 122 -14.23 18.42 7.25
C GLU A 122 -13.89 16.92 7.40
N ILE A 123 -12.60 16.57 7.25
CA ILE A 123 -12.09 15.21 7.40
C ILE A 123 -12.07 14.81 8.88
N VAL A 124 -12.94 13.85 9.22
CA VAL A 124 -12.96 13.21 10.54
C VAL A 124 -11.93 12.08 10.57
N LEU A 125 -10.96 12.21 11.46
CA LEU A 125 -9.94 11.19 11.77
C LEU A 125 -10.18 10.60 13.15
N GLU A 126 -9.91 9.31 13.31
CA GLU A 126 -9.86 8.65 14.62
C GLU A 126 -8.61 9.07 15.40
N GLU A 127 -8.62 8.97 16.73
CA GLU A 127 -7.50 9.40 17.57
C GLU A 127 -6.14 8.77 17.18
N ASP A 128 -6.14 7.48 16.82
CA ASP A 128 -4.94 6.79 16.34
C ASP A 128 -4.43 7.36 15.00
N GLU A 129 -5.35 7.73 14.09
CA GLU A 129 -5.02 8.36 12.81
C GLU A 129 -4.44 9.77 13.02
N LYS A 130 -5.04 10.57 13.93
CA LYS A 130 -4.53 11.90 14.27
C LYS A 130 -3.10 11.81 14.82
N LYS A 131 -2.88 10.86 15.74
CA LYS A 131 -1.57 10.62 16.35
C LYS A 131 -0.55 10.19 15.31
N ALA A 132 -0.91 9.28 14.40
CA ALA A 132 -0.03 8.82 13.33
C ALA A 132 0.42 9.96 12.40
N VAL A 133 -0.50 10.85 11.99
CA VAL A 133 -0.17 12.03 11.18
C VAL A 133 0.78 12.96 11.92
N LYS A 134 0.48 13.26 13.19
CA LYS A 134 1.29 14.16 14.02
C LYS A 134 2.71 13.62 14.21
N GLU A 135 2.87 12.36 14.60
CA GLU A 135 4.20 11.75 14.77
C GLU A 135 4.97 11.71 13.45
N CYS A 136 4.30 11.40 12.33
CA CYS A 136 4.94 11.41 11.02
C CYS A 136 5.46 12.79 10.64
N TYR A 137 4.68 13.84 10.93
CA TYR A 137 5.06 15.23 10.69
C TYR A 137 6.25 15.64 11.58
N GLU A 138 6.21 15.32 12.87
CA GLU A 138 7.29 15.62 13.83
C GLU A 138 8.61 14.95 13.45
N LEU A 139 8.56 13.70 13.00
CA LEU A 139 9.73 12.93 12.54
C LEU A 139 10.26 13.37 11.16
N SER A 140 9.58 14.31 10.50
CA SER A 140 9.93 14.74 9.14
C SER A 140 10.50 16.16 9.12
N GLU A 141 11.82 16.25 9.27
CA GLU A 141 12.56 17.52 9.16
C GLU A 141 12.23 18.26 7.85
N ASP A 142 12.13 17.56 6.72
CA ASP A 142 11.80 18.17 5.42
C ASP A 142 10.41 18.85 5.41
N LEU A 143 9.46 18.30 6.17
CA LEU A 143 8.10 18.86 6.26
C LEU A 143 8.07 20.07 7.21
N ARG A 144 8.89 20.02 8.28
CA ARG A 144 9.01 21.10 9.26
C ARG A 144 9.88 22.25 8.80
N ALA A 145 10.89 21.99 7.96
CA ALA A 145 11.85 22.98 7.47
C ALA A 145 11.22 24.03 6.54
N ALA A 146 10.05 23.74 5.98
CA ALA A 146 9.24 24.73 5.30
C ALA A 146 8.61 25.69 6.32
N GLU A 147 9.37 26.65 6.84
CA GLU A 147 8.83 27.80 7.60
C GLU A 147 8.02 28.70 6.64
N SER A 148 6.74 28.36 6.47
CA SER A 148 5.80 29.11 5.66
C SER A 148 4.42 29.03 6.31
N GLU A 149 3.69 30.14 6.33
CA GLU A 149 2.28 30.17 6.80
C GLU A 149 1.32 29.53 5.79
N GLN A 150 1.80 29.11 4.61
CA GLN A 150 0.93 28.52 3.59
C GLN A 150 0.47 27.09 3.97
N PRO A 151 -0.71 26.65 3.50
CA PRO A 151 -1.16 25.26 3.62
C PRO A 151 -0.13 24.28 3.04
N LEU A 152 0.11 23.16 3.73
CA LEU A 152 0.95 22.07 3.24
C LEU A 152 0.08 20.88 2.89
N VAL A 153 -0.54 20.93 1.71
CA VAL A 153 -1.46 19.90 1.24
C VAL A 153 -0.69 18.69 0.71
N LEU A 154 -0.84 17.56 1.38
CA LEU A 154 -0.15 16.31 1.06
C LEU A 154 -1.12 15.12 1.09
N LYS A 155 -0.72 14.06 0.40
CA LYS A 155 -1.40 12.77 0.49
C LYS A 155 -0.94 12.04 1.74
N VAL A 156 -1.90 11.48 2.48
CA VAL A 156 -1.64 10.65 3.66
C VAL A 156 -2.19 9.25 3.41
N VAL A 157 -1.35 8.24 3.57
CA VAL A 157 -1.74 6.83 3.54
C VAL A 157 -1.54 6.25 4.93
N PHE A 158 -2.60 5.71 5.50
CA PHE A 158 -2.57 5.00 6.77
C PHE A 158 -2.23 3.54 6.54
N LEU A 159 -1.27 3.06 7.31
CA LEU A 159 -0.68 1.74 7.23
C LEU A 159 -0.84 1.03 8.57
N SER A 160 -0.93 -0.30 8.56
CA SER A 160 -0.85 -1.11 9.78
C SER A 160 0.49 -0.89 10.50
N ALA A 161 0.50 -0.93 11.83
CA ALA A 161 1.72 -0.78 12.62
C ALA A 161 2.72 -1.94 12.42
N PRO A 162 4.05 -1.72 12.61
CA PRO A 162 5.08 -2.75 12.39
C PRO A 162 4.86 -4.06 13.15
N ASP A 163 4.18 -3.98 14.29
CA ASP A 163 3.87 -5.06 15.22
C ASP A 163 2.44 -5.62 15.07
N ALA A 164 1.61 -5.00 14.24
CA ALA A 164 0.25 -5.48 13.97
C ALA A 164 0.26 -6.80 13.18
N ASN A 165 -0.72 -7.67 13.44
CA ASN A 165 -0.87 -8.96 12.76
C ASN A 165 -1.07 -8.80 11.24
N GLU A 166 -1.61 -7.67 10.80
CA GLU A 166 -1.85 -7.38 9.39
C GLU A 166 -0.61 -6.82 8.67
N THR A 167 0.48 -6.56 9.41
CA THR A 167 1.78 -6.25 8.84
C THR A 167 2.57 -7.52 8.67
N ILE A 168 2.92 -7.83 7.42
CA ILE A 168 3.64 -9.06 7.10
C ILE A 168 5.14 -8.81 7.26
N LYS A 169 5.78 -9.70 8.02
CA LYS A 169 7.22 -9.70 8.25
C LYS A 169 7.87 -10.74 7.36
N LEU A 170 8.66 -10.27 6.40
CA LEU A 170 9.56 -11.11 5.64
C LEU A 170 10.74 -11.53 6.54
N ASP A 171 11.24 -12.75 6.36
CA ASP A 171 12.36 -13.26 7.17
C ASP A 171 13.64 -12.41 7.06
N ARG A 172 13.78 -11.65 5.97
CA ARG A 172 14.91 -10.75 5.70
C ARG A 172 14.55 -9.73 4.62
N PRO A 173 15.35 -8.65 4.48
CA PRO A 173 15.27 -7.78 3.32
C PRO A 173 15.53 -8.53 2.00
N ILE A 174 14.92 -8.08 0.91
CA ILE A 174 15.16 -8.58 -0.45
C ILE A 174 16.15 -7.63 -1.14
N GLU A 175 17.29 -8.17 -1.54
CA GLU A 175 18.30 -7.43 -2.31
C GLU A 175 17.77 -7.05 -3.69
N ASN A 176 18.07 -5.83 -4.12
CA ASN A 176 17.81 -5.43 -5.49
C ASN A 176 18.90 -5.95 -6.43
N ASP A 177 18.51 -6.84 -7.32
CA ASP A 177 19.32 -7.48 -8.35
C ASP A 177 19.17 -6.82 -9.73
N LEU A 178 18.31 -5.80 -9.88
CA LEU A 178 18.10 -5.11 -11.15
C LEU A 178 19.36 -4.36 -11.59
N ARG A 179 19.84 -4.69 -12.79
CA ARG A 179 20.99 -4.04 -13.43
C ARG A 179 20.57 -3.37 -14.72
N ASN A 180 21.13 -2.19 -14.95
CA ASN A 180 21.04 -1.54 -16.25
C ASN A 180 21.84 -2.37 -17.28
N GLN A 181 21.19 -2.80 -18.36
CA GLN A 181 21.81 -3.68 -19.36
C GLN A 181 23.06 -3.07 -20.02
N ASN A 182 23.08 -1.75 -20.19
CA ASN A 182 24.17 -1.03 -20.87
C ASN A 182 25.34 -0.70 -19.94
N THR A 183 25.07 -0.39 -18.66
CA THR A 183 26.11 0.10 -17.72
C THR A 183 26.47 -0.90 -16.62
N GLN A 184 25.73 -2.01 -16.50
CA GLN A 184 25.85 -3.04 -15.46
C GLN A 184 25.72 -2.52 -14.01
N ARG A 185 25.42 -1.23 -13.84
CA ARG A 185 25.15 -0.58 -12.55
C ARG A 185 23.77 -1.00 -12.03
N ARG A 186 23.64 -1.08 -10.70
CA ARG A 186 22.35 -1.34 -10.03
C ARG A 186 21.38 -0.20 -10.34
N TYR A 187 20.16 -0.56 -10.75
CA TYR A 187 19.09 0.38 -11.06
C TYR A 187 18.20 0.58 -9.84
N ALA A 188 17.73 1.79 -9.54
CA ALA A 188 16.82 1.97 -8.40
C ALA A 188 15.49 1.26 -8.68
N TYR A 189 15.14 0.28 -7.85
CA TYR A 189 13.95 -0.58 -8.04
C TYR A 189 12.66 0.23 -8.27
N THR A 190 12.56 1.39 -7.62
CA THR A 190 11.36 2.24 -7.58
C THR A 190 11.21 3.24 -8.72
N GLN A 191 12.11 3.26 -9.74
CA GLN A 191 11.88 4.11 -10.91
C GLN A 191 10.63 3.64 -11.68
N GLY A 192 9.53 4.39 -11.53
CA GLY A 192 8.25 4.16 -12.21
C GLY A 192 7.15 3.44 -11.42
N GLN A 193 7.07 3.59 -10.09
CA GLN A 193 6.09 2.92 -9.20
C GLN A 193 5.95 1.41 -9.47
N ARG A 194 6.64 0.56 -8.69
CA ARG A 194 6.58 -0.89 -8.91
C ARG A 194 5.47 -1.52 -8.11
N TYR A 195 4.59 -2.23 -8.82
CA TYR A 195 3.61 -3.13 -8.23
C TYR A 195 4.13 -4.56 -8.32
N THR A 196 3.87 -5.34 -7.29
CA THR A 196 4.14 -6.78 -7.22
C THR A 196 3.04 -7.46 -6.40
N SER A 197 3.20 -8.76 -6.13
CA SER A 197 2.30 -9.50 -5.25
C SER A 197 3.00 -9.88 -3.94
N LEU A 198 2.25 -9.98 -2.84
CA LEU A 198 2.75 -10.50 -1.58
C LEU A 198 3.34 -11.90 -1.73
N SER A 199 2.64 -12.79 -2.42
CA SER A 199 3.10 -14.16 -2.70
C SER A 199 4.48 -14.18 -3.35
N ARG A 200 4.71 -13.32 -4.35
CA ARG A 200 6.02 -13.19 -5.00
C ARG A 200 7.13 -12.75 -4.03
N LEU A 201 6.84 -11.80 -3.13
CA LEU A 201 7.83 -11.37 -2.11
C LEU A 201 8.18 -12.53 -1.17
N LEU A 202 7.19 -13.32 -0.74
CA LEU A 202 7.40 -14.49 0.12
C LEU A 202 8.21 -15.59 -0.57
N GLU A 203 7.98 -15.84 -1.86
CA GLU A 203 8.75 -16.80 -2.66
C GLU A 203 10.22 -16.41 -2.78
N VAL A 204 10.51 -15.16 -3.14
CA VAL A 204 11.89 -14.67 -3.31
C VAL A 204 12.69 -14.80 -2.01
N VAL A 205 12.04 -14.61 -0.86
CA VAL A 205 12.68 -14.80 0.45
C VAL A 205 13.04 -16.27 0.69
N LYS A 206 12.17 -17.21 0.27
CA LYS A 206 12.39 -18.67 0.35
C LYS A 206 13.48 -19.14 -0.61
N GLU A 207 13.47 -18.73 -1.87
CA GLU A 207 14.45 -19.13 -2.88
C GLU A 207 15.88 -18.77 -2.45
N ASN A 208 16.07 -17.55 -1.97
CA ASN A 208 17.37 -17.09 -1.48
C ASN A 208 17.83 -17.83 -0.21
N LYS A 209 16.99 -18.64 0.47
CA LYS A 209 17.39 -19.44 1.65
C LYS A 209 18.13 -20.70 1.20
N GLY A 210 17.84 -21.21 0.00
CA GLY A 210 18.50 -22.39 -0.58
C GLY A 210 19.91 -22.13 -1.08
N THR A 211 20.28 -20.88 -1.36
CA THR A 211 21.57 -20.53 -2.00
C THR A 211 22.70 -20.20 -1.02
N SER A 212 22.45 -20.21 0.30
CA SER A 212 23.44 -19.88 1.33
C SER A 212 23.94 -21.12 2.08
N ALA A 213 24.24 -22.19 1.35
CA ALA A 213 24.85 -23.41 1.88
C ALA A 213 25.77 -24.05 0.82
N LEU A 214 26.82 -23.34 0.39
CA LEU A 214 28.01 -23.90 -0.26
C LEU A 214 29.23 -23.05 0.11
#